data_AF-M5T2B6-F1
#
_entry.id   AF-M5T2B6-F1
#
_cell.length_a   1.000
_cell.length_b   1.000
_cell.length_c   1.000
_cell.angle_alpha   90.00
_cell.angle_beta   90.00
_cell.angle_gamma   90.00
#
_symmetry.space_group_name_H-M   'P 1'
#
loop_
_entity.id
_entity.type
_entity.pdbx_description
1 polymer ?
#
loop_
_entity_poly.entity_id
_entity_poly.type
_entity_poly.pdbx_seq_one_letter_code
_entity_poly.pdbx_strand_id
1 'polypeptide(L)'
;MLDNAEYVEQAYLFDLLRERIAEQTPMQELLGQLRHELLATTRLPMAIDFMLTELRHSGLMGDAMARLSHYFSPFQTFLIRESESETGRFTIHIALQVLQADAKLRADYTARLESIDTQGNLGDSFSTIPRGGPAMTPTVMAQRARSGFFFFHFEAISRNRLGYDAGLTAMSNDPVYDADWTKWLLDLRANVGLVDMADLLFLASDEYRRRLIDENVPLDGKGPFLFGEKEGRIALANRRKDPVYLFGAMQRHLGYPPVPRPIKEETDRDTIPAMLRRIERLESRIKLMEQEQRQEFDLSKFYQKPTDA
;
A
#
# COMPACT_ATOMS: atom_id res chain seq x y z
N MET A 1 -7.97 10.48 10.59
CA MET A 1 -6.72 9.69 10.53
C MET A 1 -6.36 9.27 11.94
N LEU A 2 -5.53 8.23 12.10
CA LEU A 2 -4.96 7.85 13.40
C LEU A 2 -3.89 8.86 13.87
N ASP A 3 -3.51 8.76 15.14
CA ASP A 3 -2.41 9.53 15.74
C ASP A 3 -1.05 9.07 15.20
N ASN A 4 -0.02 9.91 15.31
CA ASN A 4 1.33 9.59 14.85
C ASN A 4 1.86 8.27 15.41
N ALA A 5 1.72 8.04 16.71
CA ALA A 5 2.23 6.84 17.36
C ALA A 5 1.65 5.54 16.75
N GLU A 6 0.38 5.55 16.35
CA GLU A 6 -0.26 4.39 15.71
C GLU A 6 0.37 4.08 14.35
N TYR A 7 0.65 5.10 13.53
CA TYR A 7 1.29 4.89 12.22
C TYR A 7 2.77 4.51 12.33
N VAL A 8 3.48 5.00 13.35
CA VAL A 8 4.84 4.55 13.67
C VAL A 8 4.85 3.06 13.98
N GLU A 9 3.93 2.60 14.84
CA GLU A 9 3.82 1.18 15.17
C GLU A 9 3.32 0.32 14.00
N GLN A 10 2.40 0.83 13.16
CA GLN A 10 2.03 0.15 11.91
C GLN A 10 3.25 -0.05 11.00
N ALA A 11 4.07 0.99 10.81
CA ALA A 11 5.28 0.89 10.01
C ALA A 11 6.28 -0.12 10.59
N TYR A 12 6.42 -0.16 11.91
CA TYR A 12 7.27 -1.13 12.59
C TYR A 12 6.75 -2.57 12.41
N LEU A 13 5.44 -2.79 12.62
CA LEU A 13 4.80 -4.09 12.39
C LEU A 13 5.01 -4.59 10.94
N PHE A 14 4.77 -3.74 9.94
CA PHE A 14 4.93 -4.15 8.53
C PHE A 14 6.38 -4.48 8.17
N ASP A 15 7.35 -3.81 8.80
CA ASP A 15 8.76 -4.14 8.64
C ASP A 15 9.09 -5.51 9.22
N LEU A 16 8.70 -5.75 10.48
CA LEU A 16 8.92 -7.03 11.15
C LEU A 16 8.23 -8.20 10.44
N LEU A 17 7.00 -7.98 9.98
CA LEU A 17 6.28 -8.97 9.16
C LEU A 17 7.06 -9.29 7.88
N ARG A 18 7.56 -8.27 7.18
CA ARG A 18 8.31 -8.45 5.94
C ARG A 18 9.62 -9.19 6.16
N GLU A 19 10.33 -8.91 7.26
CA GLU A 19 11.57 -9.58 7.62
C GLU A 19 11.35 -11.06 7.95
N ARG A 20 10.30 -11.36 8.74
CA ARG A 20 10.08 -12.70 9.29
C ARG A 20 9.18 -13.61 8.44
N ILE A 21 8.43 -13.08 7.47
CA ILE A 21 7.64 -13.92 6.56
C ILE A 21 8.50 -14.86 5.71
N ALA A 22 9.79 -14.52 5.54
CA ALA A 22 10.78 -15.37 4.88
C ALA A 22 11.10 -16.66 5.67
N GLU A 23 10.79 -16.72 6.97
CA GLU A 23 11.10 -17.84 7.86
C GLU A 23 10.07 -18.99 7.78
N GLN A 24 9.07 -18.91 6.89
CA GLN A 24 7.99 -19.90 6.70
C GLN A 24 7.07 -20.12 7.92
N THR A 25 7.10 -19.22 8.89
CA THR A 25 6.15 -19.21 10.01
C THR A 25 4.74 -18.85 9.53
N PRO A 26 3.68 -19.56 9.96
CA PRO A 26 2.31 -19.18 9.64
C PRO A 26 1.99 -17.75 10.08
N MET A 27 1.26 -17.00 9.26
CA MET A 27 0.94 -15.59 9.53
C MET A 27 0.27 -15.38 10.89
N GLN A 28 -0.57 -16.33 11.33
CA GLN A 28 -1.25 -16.27 12.63
C GLN A 28 -0.27 -16.38 13.79
N GLU A 29 0.72 -17.26 13.68
CA GLU A 29 1.73 -17.43 14.71
C GLU A 29 2.66 -16.20 14.75
N LEU A 30 3.07 -15.72 13.58
CA LEU A 30 3.91 -14.54 13.46
C LEU A 30 3.23 -13.29 14.06
N LEU A 31 1.99 -13.00 13.68
CA LEU A 31 1.23 -11.89 14.27
C LEU A 31 1.05 -12.04 15.79
N GLY A 32 0.84 -13.27 16.28
CA GLY A 32 0.73 -13.56 17.70
C GLY A 32 2.00 -13.24 18.48
N GLN A 33 3.17 -13.55 17.91
CA GLN A 33 4.47 -13.21 18.48
C GLN A 33 4.71 -11.68 18.44
N LEU A 34 4.55 -11.08 17.25
CA LEU A 34 4.82 -9.65 17.03
C LEU A 34 3.96 -8.74 17.91
N ARG A 35 2.72 -9.14 18.23
CA ARG A 35 1.86 -8.42 19.18
C ARG A 35 2.57 -8.07 20.50
N HIS A 36 3.43 -8.97 20.99
CA HIS A 36 4.16 -8.79 22.25
C HIS A 36 5.40 -7.89 22.14
N GLU A 37 5.83 -7.55 20.91
CA GLU A 37 6.99 -6.69 20.63
C GLU A 37 6.58 -5.24 20.35
N LEU A 38 5.29 -4.97 20.17
CA LEU A 38 4.75 -3.64 19.88
C LEU A 38 4.52 -2.80 21.13
N LEU A 39 4.47 -1.48 20.95
CA LEU A 39 4.15 -0.55 22.04
C LEU A 39 2.73 -0.78 22.58
N ALA A 40 2.64 -1.19 23.84
CA ALA A 40 1.37 -1.42 24.54
C ALA A 40 0.50 -0.17 24.71
N THR A 41 1.05 1.03 24.50
CA THR A 41 0.29 2.31 24.58
C THR A 41 -0.54 2.58 23.33
N THR A 42 -0.29 1.88 22.23
CA THR A 42 -1.08 1.98 20.99
C THR A 42 -2.22 0.98 20.96
N ARG A 43 -3.18 1.18 20.07
CA ARG A 43 -4.29 0.23 19.83
C ARG A 43 -3.88 -0.92 18.90
N LEU A 44 -2.68 -0.90 18.32
CA LEU A 44 -2.20 -1.92 17.39
C LEU A 44 -2.26 -3.35 17.96
N PRO A 45 -1.84 -3.63 19.22
CA PRO A 45 -1.94 -4.97 19.77
C PRO A 45 -3.38 -5.51 19.83
N MET A 46 -4.35 -4.62 20.14
CA MET A 46 -5.78 -4.96 20.16
C MET A 46 -6.32 -5.21 18.75
N ALA A 47 -5.89 -4.40 17.76
CA ALA A 47 -6.21 -4.62 16.36
C ALA A 47 -5.67 -5.99 15.89
N ILE A 48 -4.45 -6.35 16.29
CA ILE A 48 -3.87 -7.68 15.99
C ILE A 48 -4.69 -8.80 16.63
N ASP A 49 -5.16 -8.66 17.87
CA ASP A 49 -5.99 -9.68 18.51
C ASP A 49 -7.31 -9.92 17.79
N PHE A 50 -7.94 -8.85 17.34
CA PHE A 50 -9.11 -8.95 16.47
C PHE A 50 -8.75 -9.65 15.15
N MET A 51 -7.68 -9.23 14.48
CA MET A 51 -7.25 -9.84 13.23
C MET A 51 -6.95 -11.33 13.39
N LEU A 52 -6.23 -11.74 14.44
CA LEU A 52 -5.94 -13.15 14.73
C LEU A 52 -7.21 -13.99 14.86
N THR A 53 -8.28 -13.42 15.40
CA THR A 53 -9.58 -14.11 15.48
C THR A 53 -10.17 -14.32 14.09
N GLU A 54 -10.18 -13.28 13.25
CA GLU A 54 -10.68 -13.37 11.87
C GLU A 54 -9.83 -14.30 10.99
N LEU A 55 -8.49 -14.20 11.08
CA LEU A 55 -7.56 -15.06 10.32
C LEU A 55 -7.73 -16.55 10.64
N ARG A 56 -8.13 -16.90 11.87
CA ARG A 56 -8.43 -18.29 12.24
C ARG A 56 -9.69 -18.82 11.55
N HIS A 57 -10.60 -17.93 11.14
CA HIS A 57 -11.84 -18.29 10.46
C HIS A 57 -11.72 -18.20 8.93
N SER A 58 -11.15 -17.12 8.40
CA SER A 58 -11.07 -16.87 6.95
C SER A 58 -9.78 -17.34 6.30
N GLY A 59 -8.68 -17.41 7.06
CA GLY A 59 -7.32 -17.64 6.54
C GLY A 59 -6.70 -16.43 5.82
N LEU A 60 -7.42 -15.32 5.69
CA LEU A 60 -7.02 -14.13 4.92
C LEU A 60 -6.96 -12.89 5.82
N MET A 61 -5.88 -12.12 5.70
CA MET A 61 -5.67 -10.84 6.38
C MET A 61 -6.51 -9.71 5.80
N GLY A 62 -6.73 -9.69 4.48
CA GLY A 62 -7.41 -8.59 3.82
C GLY A 62 -8.81 -8.33 4.38
N ASP A 63 -9.56 -9.39 4.67
CA ASP A 63 -10.89 -9.28 5.25
C ASP A 63 -10.87 -8.84 6.72
N ALA A 64 -9.88 -9.30 7.49
CA ALA A 64 -9.70 -8.89 8.87
C ALA A 64 -9.38 -7.38 8.97
N MET A 65 -8.49 -6.89 8.11
CA MET A 65 -8.18 -5.46 8.02
C MET A 65 -9.38 -4.63 7.56
N ALA A 66 -10.18 -5.14 6.62
CA ALA A 66 -11.38 -4.45 6.14
C ALA A 66 -12.41 -4.20 7.25
N ARG A 67 -12.56 -5.14 8.19
CA ARG A 67 -13.43 -4.98 9.38
C ARG A 67 -12.91 -3.93 10.36
N LEU A 68 -11.61 -3.62 10.30
CA LEU A 68 -10.95 -2.60 11.08
C LEU A 68 -10.70 -1.32 10.26
N SER A 69 -11.69 -0.89 9.46
CA SER A 69 -11.56 0.29 8.58
C SER A 69 -11.30 1.62 9.30
N HIS A 70 -11.53 1.66 10.61
CA HIS A 70 -11.17 2.80 11.47
C HIS A 70 -9.68 2.82 11.83
N TYR A 71 -8.97 1.71 11.62
CA TYR A 71 -7.57 1.52 11.96
C TYR A 71 -6.67 1.34 10.72
N PHE A 72 -7.06 0.47 9.80
CA PHE A 72 -6.36 0.30 8.52
C PHE A 72 -7.11 1.05 7.42
N SER A 73 -6.38 1.77 6.57
CA SER A 73 -7.04 2.50 5.49
C SER A 73 -7.58 1.54 4.43
N PRO A 74 -8.61 1.95 3.66
CA PRO A 74 -9.08 1.17 2.52
C PRO A 74 -7.98 0.86 1.50
N PHE A 75 -7.03 1.79 1.30
CA PHE A 75 -5.87 1.55 0.44
C PHE A 75 -4.92 0.47 1.01
N GLN A 76 -4.61 0.52 2.31
CA GLN A 76 -3.81 -0.52 2.97
C GLN A 76 -4.46 -1.90 2.86
N THR A 77 -5.77 -1.96 3.10
CA THR A 77 -6.58 -3.18 2.98
C THR A 77 -6.59 -3.72 1.56
N PHE A 78 -6.71 -2.83 0.56
CA PHE A 78 -6.65 -3.18 -0.85
C PHE A 78 -5.32 -3.85 -1.21
N LEU A 79 -4.19 -3.32 -0.76
CA LEU A 79 -2.88 -3.92 -1.02
C LEU A 79 -2.79 -5.35 -0.47
N ILE A 80 -3.25 -5.59 0.76
CA ILE A 80 -3.22 -6.96 1.30
C ILE A 80 -4.11 -7.89 0.49
N ARG A 81 -5.34 -7.49 0.16
CA ARG A 81 -6.25 -8.31 -0.66
C ARG A 81 -5.66 -8.64 -2.03
N GLU A 82 -5.05 -7.67 -2.71
CA GLU A 82 -4.38 -7.92 -3.99
C GLU A 82 -3.20 -8.88 -3.85
N SER A 83 -2.52 -8.87 -2.69
CA SER A 83 -1.39 -9.76 -2.42
C SER A 83 -1.78 -11.19 -2.08
N GLU A 84 -3.03 -11.38 -1.64
CA GLU A 84 -3.65 -12.67 -1.35
C GLU A 84 -4.34 -13.27 -2.57
N SER A 85 -4.43 -12.52 -3.67
CA SER A 85 -5.01 -12.97 -4.93
C SER A 85 -4.14 -14.01 -5.64
N GLU A 86 -4.79 -15.00 -6.26
CA GLU A 86 -4.14 -16.13 -6.94
C GLU A 86 -3.31 -15.74 -8.18
N THR A 87 -3.33 -14.46 -8.59
CA THR A 87 -2.56 -13.98 -9.75
C THR A 87 -1.04 -14.04 -9.54
N GLY A 88 -0.58 -14.01 -8.29
CA GLY A 88 0.83 -14.15 -7.88
C GLY A 88 1.80 -13.03 -8.31
N ARG A 89 1.33 -12.01 -9.06
CA ARG A 89 2.20 -10.91 -9.55
C ARG A 89 2.56 -9.89 -8.48
N PHE A 90 1.67 -9.72 -7.51
CA PHE A 90 1.86 -8.85 -6.36
C PHE A 90 1.99 -9.71 -5.12
N THR A 91 3.22 -9.88 -4.62
CA THR A 91 3.47 -10.77 -3.49
C THR A 91 3.22 -10.04 -2.17
N ILE A 92 2.90 -10.80 -1.12
CA ILE A 92 2.76 -10.27 0.24
C ILE A 92 4.01 -9.50 0.71
N HIS A 93 5.21 -9.91 0.29
CA HIS A 93 6.45 -9.20 0.62
C HIS A 93 6.48 -7.79 0.03
N ILE A 94 6.07 -7.63 -1.24
CA ILE A 94 5.97 -6.31 -1.88
C ILE A 94 4.85 -5.49 -1.22
N ALA A 95 3.71 -6.12 -0.92
CA ALA A 95 2.61 -5.46 -0.23
C ALA A 95 3.03 -4.89 1.13
N LEU A 96 3.71 -5.69 1.96
CA LEU A 96 4.26 -5.25 3.25
C LEU A 96 5.28 -4.12 3.09
N GLN A 97 6.11 -4.14 2.05
CA GLN A 97 7.04 -3.05 1.77
C GLN A 97 6.33 -1.75 1.38
N VAL A 98 5.26 -1.84 0.57
CA VAL A 98 4.42 -0.68 0.21
C VAL A 98 3.67 -0.16 1.45
N LEU A 99 3.12 -1.06 2.27
CA LEU A 99 2.41 -0.72 3.51
C LEU A 99 3.31 -0.05 4.54
N GLN A 100 4.55 -0.54 4.68
CA GLN A 100 5.54 0.09 5.54
C GLN A 100 5.84 1.53 5.08
N ALA A 101 6.03 1.73 3.77
CA ALA A 101 6.29 3.06 3.20
C ALA A 101 5.07 3.98 3.31
N ASP A 102 3.86 3.46 3.11
CA ASP A 102 2.59 4.17 3.35
C ASP A 102 2.47 4.63 4.81
N ALA A 103 2.66 3.71 5.77
CA ALA A 103 2.57 3.98 7.19
C ALA A 103 3.61 5.02 7.64
N LYS A 104 4.84 4.95 7.11
CA LYS A 104 5.88 5.99 7.33
C LYS A 104 5.44 7.35 6.79
N LEU A 105 4.86 7.40 5.59
CA LEU A 105 4.35 8.64 5.00
C LEU A 105 3.19 9.22 5.84
N ARG A 106 2.30 8.36 6.37
CA ARG A 106 1.22 8.75 7.30
C ARG A 106 1.75 9.27 8.62
N ALA A 107 2.72 8.58 9.23
CA ALA A 107 3.37 9.01 10.45
C ALA A 107 4.02 10.40 10.26
N ASP A 108 4.77 10.59 9.18
CA ASP A 108 5.38 11.88 8.85
C ASP A 108 4.35 12.99 8.66
N TYR A 109 3.19 12.68 8.07
CA TYR A 109 2.12 13.65 7.87
C TYR A 109 1.42 14.01 9.18
N THR A 110 1.07 13.02 10.00
CA THR A 110 0.39 13.28 11.28
C THR A 110 1.30 13.95 12.29
N ALA A 111 2.60 13.62 12.32
CA ALA A 111 3.57 14.37 13.13
C ALA A 111 3.58 15.87 12.78
N ARG A 112 3.48 16.21 11.49
CA ARG A 112 3.39 17.60 11.05
C ARG A 112 2.07 18.25 11.46
N LEU A 113 0.95 17.53 11.37
CA LEU A 113 -0.35 18.04 11.82
C LEU A 113 -0.37 18.28 13.34
N GLU A 114 0.18 17.35 14.13
CA GLU A 114 0.30 17.46 15.58
C GLU A 114 1.21 18.62 16.01
N SER A 115 2.13 19.06 15.13
CA SER A 115 2.99 20.22 15.37
C SER A 115 2.32 21.57 15.14
N ILE A 116 1.10 21.59 14.58
CA ILE A 116 0.34 22.83 14.39
C ILE A 116 -0.19 23.29 15.75
N ASP A 117 0.17 24.51 16.16
CA ASP A 117 -0.26 25.06 17.43
C ASP A 117 -1.75 25.48 17.43
N THR A 118 -2.27 25.89 18.58
CA THR A 118 -3.66 26.35 18.73
C THR A 118 -3.97 27.64 17.96
N GLN A 119 -2.95 28.38 17.51
CA GLN A 119 -3.07 29.57 16.69
C GLN A 119 -2.99 29.25 15.18
N GLY A 120 -2.77 27.99 14.81
CA GLY A 120 -2.66 27.53 13.43
C GLY A 120 -1.27 27.72 12.81
N ASN A 121 -0.25 28.04 13.61
CA ASN A 121 1.12 28.15 13.15
C ASN A 121 1.78 26.77 13.11
N LEU A 122 2.60 26.52 12.09
CA LEU A 122 3.46 25.34 12.06
C LEU A 122 4.62 25.55 13.03
N GLY A 123 5.00 24.49 13.77
CA GLY A 123 6.21 24.50 14.57
C GLY A 123 7.46 24.85 13.76
N ASP A 124 8.48 25.41 14.44
CA ASP A 124 9.71 25.95 13.83
C ASP A 124 10.42 24.97 12.88
N SER A 125 10.32 23.66 13.14
CA SER A 125 10.91 22.61 12.28
C SER A 125 10.25 22.49 10.90
N PHE A 126 9.02 22.98 10.73
CA PHE A 126 8.23 22.84 9.50
C PHE A 126 7.85 24.17 8.85
N SER A 127 8.22 25.30 9.46
CA SER A 127 7.94 26.66 8.96
C SER A 127 8.87 27.11 7.82
N THR A 128 9.92 26.34 7.51
CA THR A 128 10.92 26.73 6.50
C THR A 128 10.29 26.96 5.12
N ILE A 129 10.53 28.16 4.58
CA ILE A 129 10.08 28.54 3.23
C ILE A 129 10.94 27.79 2.21
N PRO A 130 10.35 26.92 1.36
CA PRO A 130 11.08 26.36 0.23
C PRO A 130 11.53 27.51 -0.66
N ARG A 131 12.83 27.61 -0.99
CA ARG A 131 13.40 28.73 -1.77
C ARG A 131 12.45 29.20 -2.89
N GLY A 132 11.92 30.42 -2.74
CA GLY A 132 11.06 31.10 -3.71
C GLY A 132 9.61 30.59 -3.84
N GLY A 133 9.08 29.86 -2.85
CA GLY A 133 7.66 29.47 -2.80
C GLY A 133 6.84 30.31 -1.81
N PRO A 134 5.49 30.20 -1.85
CA PRO A 134 4.64 30.78 -0.81
C PRO A 134 5.01 30.21 0.57
N ALA A 135 4.69 30.96 1.62
CA ALA A 135 4.85 30.50 3.00
C ALA A 135 4.08 29.18 3.21
N MET A 136 4.65 28.27 3.99
CA MET A 136 4.04 26.96 4.27
C MET A 136 2.85 27.14 5.22
N THR A 137 1.67 27.43 4.68
CA THR A 137 0.43 27.46 5.46
C THR A 137 -0.07 26.03 5.72
N PRO A 138 -0.91 25.81 6.75
CA PRO A 138 -1.54 24.49 6.98
C PRO A 138 -2.28 23.94 5.76
N THR A 139 -2.94 24.82 5.00
CA THR A 139 -3.67 24.45 3.78
C THR A 139 -2.74 23.99 2.67
N VAL A 140 -1.67 24.73 2.40
CA VAL A 140 -0.64 24.36 1.41
C VAL A 140 0.09 23.09 1.83
N MET A 141 0.36 22.91 3.13
CA MET A 141 0.93 21.69 3.67
C MET A 141 0.02 20.48 3.43
N ALA A 142 -1.27 20.60 3.76
CA ALA A 142 -2.25 19.53 3.54
C ALA A 142 -2.39 19.19 2.05
N GLN A 143 -2.46 20.20 1.19
CA GLN A 143 -2.49 20.04 -0.27
C GLN A 143 -1.26 19.26 -0.76
N ARG A 144 -0.06 19.72 -0.40
CA ARG A 144 1.21 19.08 -0.78
C ARG A 144 1.31 17.65 -0.26
N ALA A 145 0.85 17.39 0.97
CA ALA A 145 0.82 16.05 1.53
C ALA A 145 -0.10 15.13 0.73
N ARG A 146 -1.33 15.57 0.43
CA ARG A 146 -2.28 14.81 -0.40
C ARG A 146 -1.74 14.53 -1.80
N SER A 147 -1.07 15.49 -2.42
CA SER A 147 -0.33 15.27 -3.68
C SER A 147 0.71 14.16 -3.52
N GLY A 148 1.50 14.19 -2.43
CA GLY A 148 2.48 13.14 -2.10
C GLY A 148 1.85 11.75 -1.96
N PHE A 149 0.76 11.64 -1.19
CA PHE A 149 0.00 10.39 -1.05
C PHE A 149 -0.57 9.91 -2.38
N PHE A 150 -1.16 10.81 -3.17
CA PHE A 150 -1.67 10.48 -4.49
C PHE A 150 -0.60 9.84 -5.37
N PHE A 151 0.55 10.49 -5.53
CA PHE A 151 1.61 9.95 -6.38
C PHE A 151 2.15 8.63 -5.83
N PHE A 152 2.34 8.51 -4.52
CA PHE A 152 2.80 7.26 -3.91
C PHE A 152 1.80 6.11 -4.14
N HIS A 153 0.52 6.31 -3.82
CA HIS A 153 -0.53 5.30 -4.00
C HIS A 153 -0.73 4.93 -5.48
N PHE A 154 -0.83 5.94 -6.35
CA PHE A 154 -1.05 5.72 -7.79
C PHE A 154 0.15 5.04 -8.45
N GLU A 155 1.37 5.40 -8.05
CA GLU A 155 2.60 4.76 -8.51
C GLU A 155 2.71 3.32 -7.99
N ALA A 156 2.28 3.05 -6.75
CA ALA A 156 2.19 1.69 -6.21
C ALA A 156 1.23 0.81 -7.02
N ILE A 157 0.05 1.31 -7.36
CA ILE A 157 -0.90 0.62 -8.25
C ILE A 157 -0.26 0.37 -9.62
N SER A 158 0.30 1.42 -10.24
CA SER A 158 0.81 1.36 -11.61
C SER A 158 2.02 0.44 -11.75
N ARG A 159 3.01 0.54 -10.85
CA ARG A 159 4.25 -0.26 -10.91
C ARG A 159 4.00 -1.74 -10.63
N ASN A 160 3.03 -2.05 -9.79
CA ASN A 160 2.67 -3.42 -9.44
C ASN A 160 1.52 -3.97 -10.31
N ARG A 161 1.04 -3.20 -11.29
CA ARG A 161 -0.05 -3.56 -12.21
C ARG A 161 -1.32 -3.97 -11.47
N LEU A 162 -1.61 -3.29 -10.35
CA LEU A 162 -2.84 -3.47 -9.61
C LEU A 162 -3.98 -2.83 -10.43
N GLY A 163 -5.16 -3.44 -10.45
CA GLY A 163 -6.28 -2.94 -11.26
C GLY A 163 -6.65 -1.50 -10.88
N TYR A 164 -6.68 -0.59 -11.85
CA TYR A 164 -6.96 0.83 -11.60
C TYR A 164 -8.36 1.07 -11.04
N ASP A 165 -9.35 0.29 -11.44
CA ASP A 165 -10.73 0.46 -10.97
C ASP A 165 -10.84 0.24 -9.45
N ALA A 166 -10.41 -0.93 -8.98
CA ALA A 166 -10.40 -1.26 -7.56
C ALA A 166 -9.43 -0.38 -6.77
N GLY A 167 -8.22 -0.15 -7.31
CA GLY A 167 -7.18 0.63 -6.63
C GLY A 167 -7.56 2.10 -6.44
N LEU A 168 -8.10 2.76 -7.46
CA LEU A 168 -8.56 4.15 -7.35
C LEU A 168 -9.81 4.29 -6.47
N THR A 169 -10.67 3.27 -6.46
CA THR A 169 -11.81 3.22 -5.52
C THR A 169 -11.33 3.07 -4.08
N ALA A 170 -10.30 2.27 -3.84
CA ALA A 170 -9.70 2.16 -2.51
C ALA A 170 -9.03 3.48 -2.08
N MET A 171 -8.32 4.14 -3.01
CA MET A 171 -7.75 5.47 -2.77
C MET A 171 -8.83 6.50 -2.46
N SER A 172 -9.93 6.56 -3.23
CA SER A 172 -10.97 7.59 -3.04
C SER A 172 -11.68 7.51 -1.68
N ASN A 173 -11.66 6.33 -1.05
CA ASN A 173 -12.22 6.08 0.29
C ASN A 173 -11.19 6.28 1.41
N ASP A 174 -9.93 6.60 1.09
CA ASP A 174 -8.89 6.78 2.10
C ASP A 174 -9.06 8.11 2.87
N PRO A 175 -8.96 8.10 4.22
CA PRO A 175 -9.18 9.29 5.05
C PRO A 175 -8.18 10.44 4.83
N VAL A 176 -7.11 10.23 4.05
CA VAL A 176 -6.18 11.30 3.66
C VAL A 176 -6.83 12.29 2.67
N TYR A 177 -7.74 11.81 1.83
CA TYR A 177 -8.37 12.61 0.77
C TYR A 177 -9.64 13.28 1.28
N ASP A 178 -9.81 14.55 0.92
CA ASP A 178 -11.06 15.28 1.14
C ASP A 178 -12.07 15.01 0.02
N ALA A 179 -13.25 15.63 0.10
CA ALA A 179 -14.31 15.43 -0.88
C ALA A 179 -13.93 15.81 -2.31
N ASP A 180 -13.11 16.85 -2.50
CA ASP A 180 -12.67 17.29 -3.83
C ASP A 180 -11.71 16.28 -4.43
N TRP A 181 -10.78 15.76 -3.62
CA TRP A 181 -9.90 14.66 -4.02
C TRP A 181 -10.66 13.37 -4.30
N THR A 182 -11.63 12.98 -3.45
CA THR A 182 -12.46 11.79 -3.67
C THR A 182 -13.18 11.86 -5.01
N LYS A 183 -13.82 13.01 -5.32
CA LYS A 183 -14.50 13.22 -6.60
C LYS A 183 -13.52 13.11 -7.77
N TRP A 184 -12.39 13.82 -7.69
CA TRP A 184 -11.39 13.82 -8.75
C TRP A 184 -10.76 12.43 -8.99
N LEU A 185 -10.54 11.64 -7.93
CA LEU A 185 -10.04 10.26 -8.06
C LEU A 185 -11.03 9.34 -8.78
N LEU A 186 -12.32 9.51 -8.53
CA LEU A 186 -13.37 8.76 -9.24
C LEU A 186 -13.49 9.18 -10.71
N ASP A 187 -13.31 10.47 -11.00
CA ASP A 187 -13.24 10.97 -12.38
C ASP A 187 -11.96 10.47 -13.06
N LEU A 188 -10.82 10.47 -12.36
CA LEU A 188 -9.55 9.91 -12.84
C LEU A 188 -9.73 8.44 -13.22
N ARG A 189 -10.41 7.65 -12.37
CA ARG A 189 -10.69 6.22 -12.61
C ARG A 189 -11.34 5.96 -13.97
N ALA A 190 -12.26 6.82 -14.41
CA ALA A 190 -12.91 6.71 -15.71
C ALA A 190 -12.01 7.12 -16.90
N ASN A 191 -10.96 7.91 -16.65
CA ASN A 191 -10.10 8.51 -17.67
C ASN A 191 -8.69 7.89 -17.75
N VAL A 192 -8.29 7.05 -16.79
CA VAL A 192 -6.97 6.41 -16.78
C VAL A 192 -6.79 5.57 -18.05
N GLY A 193 -5.68 5.82 -18.76
CA GLY A 193 -5.34 5.12 -20.01
C GLY A 193 -6.01 5.70 -21.26
N LEU A 194 -7.02 6.56 -21.10
CA LEU A 194 -7.66 7.29 -22.21
C LEU A 194 -7.04 8.67 -22.42
N VAL A 195 -6.68 9.35 -21.32
CA VAL A 195 -6.06 10.67 -21.32
C VAL A 195 -4.66 10.59 -20.73
N ASP A 196 -3.74 11.40 -21.26
CA ASP A 196 -2.38 11.53 -20.71
C ASP A 196 -2.46 12.04 -19.26
N MET A 197 -1.83 11.31 -18.32
CA MET A 197 -1.77 11.68 -16.91
C MET A 197 -1.20 13.09 -16.71
N ALA A 198 -0.21 13.49 -17.52
CA ALA A 198 0.36 14.83 -17.46
C ALA A 198 -0.68 15.93 -17.75
N ASP A 199 -1.61 15.67 -18.67
CA ASP A 199 -2.67 16.61 -19.02
C ASP A 199 -3.71 16.70 -17.90
N LEU A 200 -4.11 15.56 -17.32
CA LEU A 200 -5.04 15.51 -16.18
C LEU A 200 -4.49 16.25 -14.96
N LEU A 201 -3.21 16.05 -14.64
CA LEU A 201 -2.53 16.72 -13.53
C LEU A 201 -2.39 18.22 -13.76
N PHE A 202 -2.05 18.64 -14.98
CA PHE A 202 -1.95 20.05 -15.32
C PHE A 202 -3.29 20.74 -15.14
N LEU A 203 -4.38 20.19 -15.68
CA LEU A 203 -5.73 20.74 -15.55
C LEU A 203 -6.21 20.80 -14.09
N ALA A 204 -5.71 19.89 -13.26
CA ALA A 204 -6.01 19.85 -11.84
C ALA A 204 -5.03 20.68 -10.97
N SER A 205 -4.19 21.54 -11.55
CA SER A 205 -3.15 22.28 -10.82
C SER A 205 -3.38 23.78 -10.73
N ASP A 206 -2.79 24.41 -9.72
CA ASP A 206 -2.76 25.87 -9.58
C ASP A 206 -1.98 26.57 -10.71
N GLU A 207 -1.10 25.87 -11.44
CA GLU A 207 -0.48 26.43 -12.65
C GLU A 207 -1.51 26.64 -13.77
N TYR A 208 -2.49 25.75 -13.91
CA TYR A 208 -3.60 25.96 -14.83
C TYR A 208 -4.49 27.12 -14.37
N ARG A 209 -4.79 27.19 -13.06
CA ARG A 209 -5.49 28.33 -12.47
C ARG A 209 -4.80 29.65 -12.79
N ARG A 210 -3.48 29.72 -12.59
CA ARG A 210 -2.65 30.91 -12.83
C ARG A 210 -2.77 31.38 -14.28
N ARG A 211 -2.70 30.46 -15.25
CA ARG A 211 -2.83 30.80 -16.68
C ARG A 211 -4.23 31.30 -17.05
N LEU A 212 -5.28 30.72 -16.48
CA LEU A 212 -6.64 31.20 -16.71
C LEU A 212 -6.80 32.65 -16.21
N ILE A 213 -6.23 32.96 -15.04
CA ILE A 213 -6.23 34.32 -14.49
C ILE A 213 -5.44 35.27 -15.40
N ASP A 214 -4.23 34.88 -15.82
CA ASP A 214 -3.38 35.68 -16.72
C ASP A 214 -4.10 35.99 -18.06
N GLU A 215 -4.91 35.06 -18.56
CA GLU A 215 -5.71 35.19 -19.79
C GLU A 215 -7.09 35.85 -19.57
N ASN A 216 -7.41 36.29 -18.36
CA ASN A 216 -8.73 36.82 -17.97
C ASN A 216 -9.91 35.86 -18.26
N VAL A 217 -9.68 34.56 -18.20
CA VAL A 217 -10.72 33.53 -18.35
C VAL A 217 -11.37 33.26 -17.00
N PRO A 218 -12.72 33.32 -16.88
CA PRO A 218 -13.41 32.98 -15.64
C PRO A 218 -13.11 31.55 -15.18
N LEU A 219 -12.96 31.36 -13.87
CA LEU A 219 -12.72 30.03 -13.27
C LEU A 219 -13.99 29.18 -13.11
N ASP A 220 -15.14 29.67 -13.59
CA ASP A 220 -16.41 28.96 -13.44
C ASP A 220 -16.38 27.62 -14.20
N GLY A 221 -16.74 26.55 -13.51
CA GLY A 221 -16.64 25.18 -14.00
C GLY A 221 -15.20 24.69 -14.31
N LYS A 222 -14.15 25.39 -13.84
CA LYS A 222 -12.74 24.98 -13.98
C LYS A 222 -12.20 24.39 -12.68
N GLY A 223 -11.21 23.50 -12.81
CA GLY A 223 -10.64 22.75 -11.69
C GLY A 223 -11.11 21.29 -11.64
N PRO A 224 -10.89 20.57 -10.53
CA PRO A 224 -10.43 21.07 -9.22
C PRO A 224 -8.92 21.35 -9.20
N PHE A 225 -8.50 22.44 -8.56
CA PHE A 225 -7.09 22.85 -8.47
C PHE A 225 -6.41 22.20 -7.25
N LEU A 226 -6.26 20.88 -7.31
CA LEU A 226 -5.76 20.03 -6.23
C LEU A 226 -4.24 20.06 -6.09
N PHE A 227 -3.52 20.26 -7.20
CA PHE A 227 -2.06 20.23 -7.24
C PHE A 227 -1.45 21.63 -7.22
N GLY A 228 -0.26 21.77 -6.65
CA GLY A 228 0.44 23.06 -6.61
C GLY A 228 1.00 23.50 -7.97
N GLU A 229 1.43 24.75 -8.08
CA GLU A 229 1.98 25.30 -9.33
C GLU A 229 3.20 24.52 -9.85
N LYS A 230 4.09 24.10 -8.94
CA LYS A 230 5.31 23.35 -9.31
C LYS A 230 4.94 21.97 -9.87
N GLU A 231 3.96 21.31 -9.29
CA GLU A 231 3.43 20.02 -9.75
C GLU A 231 2.83 20.18 -11.16
N GLY A 232 2.03 21.23 -11.40
CA GLY A 232 1.50 21.54 -12.73
C GLY A 232 2.58 21.82 -13.79
N ARG A 233 3.62 22.57 -13.44
CA ARG A 233 4.78 22.81 -14.32
C ARG A 233 5.55 21.54 -14.64
N ILE A 234 5.77 20.67 -13.65
CA ILE A 234 6.41 19.36 -13.84
C ILE A 234 5.56 18.49 -14.76
N ALA A 235 4.24 18.48 -14.58
CA ALA A 235 3.31 17.72 -15.42
C ALA A 235 3.43 18.16 -16.89
N LEU A 236 3.32 19.47 -17.17
CA LEU A 236 3.45 20.01 -18.52
C LEU A 236 4.80 19.67 -19.18
N ALA A 237 5.89 19.71 -18.41
CA ALA A 237 7.22 19.36 -18.91
C ALA A 237 7.40 17.86 -19.24
N ASN A 238 6.54 16.99 -18.70
CA ASN A 238 6.56 15.54 -18.92
C ASN A 238 5.42 15.03 -19.81
N ARG A 239 4.66 15.94 -20.41
CA ARG A 239 3.60 15.61 -21.36
C ARG A 239 4.11 14.77 -22.53
N ARG A 240 3.38 13.71 -22.92
CA ARG A 240 3.73 12.75 -23.98
C ARG A 240 5.07 12.02 -23.79
N LYS A 241 5.67 12.07 -22.59
CA LYS A 241 6.87 11.29 -22.24
C LYS A 241 6.44 10.01 -21.53
N ASP A 242 7.40 9.10 -21.33
CA ASP A 242 7.18 7.94 -20.48
C ASP A 242 6.78 8.38 -19.05
N PRO A 243 5.67 7.88 -18.49
CA PRO A 243 5.20 8.21 -17.14
C PRO A 243 6.25 8.01 -16.04
N VAL A 244 7.24 7.14 -16.23
CA VAL A 244 8.33 6.93 -15.26
C VAL A 244 9.10 8.23 -14.99
N TYR A 245 9.26 9.10 -16.00
CA TYR A 245 9.91 10.40 -15.81
C TYR A 245 9.08 11.36 -14.97
N LEU A 246 7.76 11.35 -15.17
CA LEU A 246 6.82 12.14 -14.36
C LEU A 246 6.89 11.70 -12.89
N PHE A 247 6.79 10.39 -12.61
CA PHE A 247 6.90 9.88 -11.25
C PHE A 247 8.25 10.22 -10.60
N GLY A 248 9.37 10.02 -11.30
CA GLY A 248 10.69 10.37 -10.77
C GLY A 248 10.85 11.87 -10.50
N ALA A 249 10.23 12.74 -11.30
CA ALA A 249 10.23 14.18 -11.05
C ALA A 249 9.36 14.55 -9.84
N MET A 250 8.15 13.98 -9.75
CA MET A 250 7.23 14.21 -8.64
C MET A 250 7.78 13.67 -7.31
N GLN A 251 8.41 12.50 -7.32
CA GLN A 251 9.08 11.92 -6.16
C GLN A 251 10.15 12.86 -5.60
N ARG A 252 11.03 13.40 -6.44
CA ARG A 252 12.05 14.37 -6.01
C ARG A 252 11.43 15.68 -5.52
N HIS A 253 10.31 16.09 -6.11
CA HIS A 253 9.66 17.35 -5.77
C HIS A 253 8.89 17.27 -4.44
N LEU A 254 8.13 16.20 -4.23
CA LEU A 254 7.22 15.97 -3.12
C LEU A 254 7.88 15.26 -1.94
N GLY A 255 8.91 14.44 -2.21
CA GLY A 255 9.67 13.72 -1.20
C GLY A 255 8.99 12.45 -0.66
N TYR A 256 8.02 11.89 -1.39
CA TYR A 256 7.38 10.63 -1.00
C TYR A 256 8.34 9.43 -1.18
N PRO A 257 8.18 8.35 -0.39
CA PRO A 257 9.11 7.21 -0.42
C PRO A 257 9.11 6.48 -1.77
N PRO A 258 10.25 5.89 -2.18
CA PRO A 258 10.31 5.13 -3.42
C PRO A 258 9.39 3.92 -3.37
N VAL A 259 8.55 3.79 -4.40
CA VAL A 259 7.68 2.63 -4.55
C VAL A 259 8.51 1.41 -4.99
N PRO A 260 8.44 0.28 -4.25
CA PRO A 260 9.10 -0.96 -4.60
C PRO A 260 8.74 -1.44 -6.00
N ARG A 261 9.70 -2.06 -6.69
CA ARG A 261 9.46 -2.70 -7.98
C ARG A 261 9.38 -4.20 -7.78
N PRO A 262 8.43 -4.91 -8.42
CA PRO A 262 8.45 -6.35 -8.44
C PRO A 262 9.80 -6.82 -8.99
N ILE A 263 10.52 -7.59 -8.18
CA ILE A 263 11.69 -8.31 -8.66
C ILE A 263 11.12 -9.43 -9.53
N LYS A 264 11.52 -9.46 -10.80
CA LYS A 264 11.18 -10.60 -11.65
C LYS A 264 11.93 -11.79 -11.07
N GLU A 265 11.22 -12.68 -10.38
CA GLU A 265 11.76 -13.99 -10.05
C GLU A 265 12.05 -14.67 -11.40
N GLU A 266 13.34 -14.88 -11.70
CA GLU A 266 13.70 -15.83 -12.73
C GLU A 266 13.12 -17.15 -12.26
N THR A 267 12.09 -17.65 -12.96
CA THR A 267 11.50 -18.94 -12.65
C THR A 267 12.61 -19.95 -12.88
N ASP A 268 13.32 -20.30 -11.81
CA ASP A 268 14.32 -21.33 -11.87
C ASP A 268 13.59 -22.58 -12.35
N ARG A 269 14.06 -23.15 -13.48
CA ARG A 269 13.32 -24.19 -14.23
C ARG A 269 13.01 -25.41 -13.35
N ASP A 270 13.70 -25.53 -12.22
CA ASP A 270 13.61 -26.61 -11.25
C ASP A 270 12.56 -26.41 -10.14
N THR A 271 11.94 -25.22 -10.02
CA THR A 271 10.90 -24.94 -9.00
C THR A 271 9.61 -25.72 -9.22
N ILE A 272 9.14 -25.82 -10.46
CA ILE A 272 7.95 -26.62 -10.82
C ILE A 272 8.16 -28.11 -10.49
N PRO A 273 9.28 -28.75 -10.90
CA PRO A 273 9.64 -30.09 -10.44
C PRO A 273 9.76 -30.25 -8.91
N ALA A 274 10.23 -29.23 -8.20
CA ALA A 274 10.33 -29.28 -6.74
C ALA A 274 8.97 -29.19 -6.04
N MET A 275 8.05 -28.37 -6.57
CA MET A 275 6.66 -28.28 -6.12
C MET A 275 5.89 -29.57 -6.40
N LEU A 276 6.04 -30.16 -7.59
CA LEU A 276 5.46 -31.47 -7.91
C LEU A 276 5.89 -32.55 -6.90
N ARG A 277 7.19 -32.63 -6.59
CA ARG A 277 7.72 -33.54 -5.56
C ARG A 277 7.22 -33.24 -4.14
N ARG A 278 6.82 -32.01 -3.83
CA ARG A 278 6.19 -31.66 -2.55
C ARG A 278 4.71 -32.06 -2.54
N ILE A 279 3.99 -31.86 -3.64
CA ILE A 279 2.60 -32.28 -3.82
C ILE A 279 2.48 -33.80 -3.72
N GLU A 280 3.33 -34.56 -4.41
CA GLU A 280 3.36 -36.03 -4.33
C GLU A 280 3.59 -36.52 -2.89
N ARG A 281 4.47 -35.84 -2.13
CA ARG A 281 4.70 -36.14 -0.71
C ARG A 281 3.53 -35.77 0.19
N LEU A 282 2.78 -34.72 -0.13
CA LEU A 282 1.56 -34.37 0.62
C LEU A 282 0.45 -35.37 0.31
N GLU A 283 0.29 -35.78 -0.96
CA GLU A 283 -0.69 -36.78 -1.36
C GLU A 283 -0.42 -38.14 -0.68
N SER A 284 0.83 -38.58 -0.59
CA SER A 284 1.18 -39.82 0.11
C SER A 284 0.89 -39.75 1.62
N ARG A 285 1.15 -38.61 2.26
CA ARG A 285 0.82 -38.38 3.68
C ARG A 285 -0.68 -38.33 3.93
N ILE A 286 -1.45 -37.71 3.03
CA ILE A 286 -2.92 -37.69 3.11
C ILE A 286 -3.47 -39.11 2.97
N LYS A 287 -2.98 -39.91 1.99
CA LYS A 287 -3.37 -41.31 1.83
C LYS A 287 -3.08 -42.15 3.08
N LEU A 288 -1.92 -41.94 3.71
CA LEU A 288 -1.56 -42.60 4.98
C LEU A 288 -2.52 -42.19 6.11
N MET A 289 -2.81 -40.89 6.26
CA MET A 289 -3.76 -40.40 7.25
C MET A 289 -5.18 -40.95 7.02
N GLU A 290 -5.62 -41.04 5.77
CA GLU A 290 -6.93 -41.64 5.41
C GLU A 290 -6.98 -43.14 5.75
N GLN A 291 -5.87 -43.87 5.55
CA GLN A 291 -5.77 -45.29 5.91
C GLN A 291 -5.76 -45.53 7.43
N GLU A 292 -5.11 -44.65 8.21
CA GLU A 292 -5.17 -44.68 9.68
C GLU A 292 -6.60 -44.39 10.17
N GLN A 293 -7.29 -43.42 9.56
CA GLN A 293 -8.65 -43.06 9.92
C GLN A 293 -9.68 -44.15 9.59
N ARG A 294 -9.40 -44.99 8.57
CA ARG A 294 -10.23 -46.14 8.18
C ARG A 294 -9.97 -47.42 8.99
N GLN A 295 -9.02 -47.43 9.92
CA GLN A 295 -8.57 -48.63 10.65
C GLN A 295 -8.12 -49.80 9.73
N GLU A 296 -7.64 -49.50 8.51
CA GLU A 296 -7.15 -50.50 7.54
C GLU A 296 -5.60 -50.54 7.49
N PHE A 297 -4.92 -50.44 8.64
CA PHE A 297 -3.45 -50.51 8.68
C PHE A 297 -2.96 -51.96 8.77
N ASP A 298 -2.76 -52.60 7.61
CA ASP A 298 -2.11 -53.91 7.53
C ASP A 298 -0.57 -53.75 7.47
N LEU A 299 0.04 -53.71 8.65
CA LEU A 299 1.49 -53.62 8.88
C LEU A 299 2.29 -54.79 8.26
N SER A 300 1.64 -55.87 7.81
CA SER A 300 2.34 -57.03 7.23
C SER A 300 2.97 -56.77 5.85
N LYS A 301 2.53 -55.73 5.12
CA LYS A 301 3.09 -55.40 3.79
C LYS A 301 4.43 -54.66 3.81
N PHE A 302 4.82 -54.09 4.96
CA PHE A 302 6.06 -53.31 5.10
C PHE A 302 7.21 -54.10 5.75
N TYR A 303 6.95 -55.31 6.27
CA TYR A 303 7.95 -56.18 6.88
C TYR A 303 8.16 -57.47 6.07
N GLN A 304 8.56 -57.37 4.80
CA GLN A 304 9.30 -58.48 4.19
C GLN A 304 10.78 -58.30 4.51
N LYS A 305 11.30 -59.16 5.39
CA LYS A 305 12.76 -59.29 5.58
C LYS A 305 13.39 -59.61 4.22
N PRO A 306 14.52 -58.97 3.86
CA PRO A 306 15.24 -59.35 2.66
C PRO A 306 15.61 -60.83 2.77
N THR A 307 15.16 -61.63 1.81
CA THR A 307 15.57 -63.02 1.68
C THR A 307 17.03 -63.00 1.22
N ASP A 308 17.94 -63.43 2.09
CA ASP A 308 19.32 -63.69 1.72
C ASP A 308 19.35 -64.80 0.66
N ALA A 309 19.78 -64.45 -0.56
CA ALA A 309 20.25 -65.36 -1.60
C ALA A 309 21.26 -64.63 -2.50
#